data_AF-A0A2X3F338-F1
#
_entry.id   AF-A0A2X3F338-F1
#
_cell.length_a   1.000
_cell.length_b   1.000
_cell.length_c   1.000
_cell.angle_alpha   90.00
_cell.angle_beta   90.00
_cell.angle_gamma   90.00
#
_symmetry.space_group_name_H-M   'P 1'
#
loop_
_entity.id
_entity.type
_entity.pdbx_description
1 polymer ?
#
loop_
_entity_poly.entity_id
_entity_poly.type
_entity_poly.pdbx_seq_one_letter_code
_entity_poly.pdbx_strand_id
1 'polypeptide(L)' 'MTILNMINKTDLIGFLPSYLYDFISPTMQLHAINIDNLFPDITIYINYHHASSQNHFLTELITILMNDREASRPKFNHSE' A
#
# COMPACT_ATOMS: atom_id res chain seq x y z
N MET A 1 10.88 -14.60 -13.27
CA MET A 1 11.73 -13.56 -12.64
C MET A 1 10.83 -12.39 -12.29
N THR A 2 10.85 -11.88 -11.06
CA THR A 2 10.05 -10.72 -10.63
C THR A 2 10.85 -9.42 -10.82
N ILE A 3 10.17 -8.28 -10.94
CA ILE A 3 10.80 -6.95 -11.07
C ILE A 3 11.77 -6.67 -9.92
N LEU A 4 11.38 -7.02 -8.68
CA LEU A 4 12.22 -6.87 -7.49
C LEU A 4 13.53 -7.66 -7.57
N ASN A 5 13.47 -8.90 -8.10
CA ASN A 5 14.67 -9.72 -8.28
C ASN A 5 15.60 -9.17 -9.37
N MET A 6 15.06 -8.45 -10.37
CA MET A 6 15.88 -7.79 -11.37
C MET A 6 16.59 -6.56 -10.78
N ILE A 7 15.86 -5.71 -10.04
CA ILE A 7 16.44 -4.53 -9.36
C ILE A 7 17.56 -4.96 -8.40
N ASN A 8 17.35 -6.02 -7.61
CA ASN A 8 18.34 -6.49 -6.63
C ASN A 8 19.62 -7.10 -7.26
N LYS A 9 19.66 -7.34 -8.58
CA LYS A 9 20.77 -8.03 -9.26
C LYS A 9 21.36 -7.25 -10.44
N THR A 10 20.81 -6.09 -10.76
CA THR A 10 21.17 -5.29 -11.94
C THR A 10 21.14 -3.80 -11.59
N ASP A 11 21.62 -2.95 -12.50
CA ASP A 11 21.62 -1.49 -12.32
C ASP A 11 20.25 -0.84 -12.65
N LEU A 12 19.15 -1.58 -12.45
CA LEU A 12 17.81 -1.08 -12.65
C LEU A 12 17.28 -0.37 -11.40
N ILE A 13 16.61 0.76 -11.60
CA ILE A 13 15.83 1.44 -10.56
C ILE A 13 14.33 1.23 -10.82
N GLY A 14 13.53 1.25 -9.76
CA GLY A 14 12.08 1.11 -9.87
C GLY A 14 11.35 1.77 -8.72
N PHE A 15 10.08 2.07 -8.96
CA PHE A 15 9.20 2.62 -7.95
C PHE A 15 8.45 1.49 -7.25
N LEU A 16 8.42 1.55 -5.93
CA LEU A 16 7.76 0.56 -5.09
C LEU A 16 6.98 1.30 -3.98
N PRO A 17 5.72 0.94 -3.72
CA PRO A 17 5.01 1.40 -2.53
C PRO A 17 5.82 1.12 -1.26
N SER A 18 5.85 2.08 -0.33
CA SER A 18 6.65 2.00 0.91
C SER A 18 6.40 0.71 1.69
N TYR A 19 5.14 0.29 1.83
CA TYR A 19 4.80 -0.95 2.55
C TYR A 19 5.43 -2.21 1.93
N LEU A 20 5.59 -2.25 0.61
CA LEU A 20 6.26 -3.37 -0.05
C LEU A 20 7.77 -3.31 0.19
N TYR A 21 8.36 -2.12 0.19
CA TYR A 21 9.77 -1.94 0.52
C TYR A 21 10.07 -2.40 1.95
N ASP A 22 9.27 -1.97 2.92
CA ASP A 22 9.45 -2.33 4.33
C ASP A 22 9.37 -3.84 4.54
N PHE A 23 8.47 -4.52 3.81
CA PHE A 23 8.33 -5.98 3.87
C PHE A 23 9.53 -6.73 3.28
N ILE A 24 10.08 -6.29 2.15
CA ILE A 24 11.13 -7.04 1.42
C ILE A 24 12.55 -6.64 1.80
N SER A 25 12.76 -5.40 2.27
CA SER A 25 14.08 -4.85 2.59
C SER A 25 14.90 -5.68 3.59
N PRO A 26 14.34 -6.44 4.55
CA PRO A 26 15.14 -7.32 5.39
C PRO A 26 15.81 -8.47 4.63
N THR A 27 15.28 -8.83 3.46
CA THR A 27 15.71 -9.98 2.66
C THR A 27 16.43 -9.61 1.37
N MET A 28 16.37 -8.34 0.97
CA MET A 28 16.97 -7.83 -0.26
C MET A 28 17.85 -6.63 0.06
N GLN A 29 18.96 -6.47 -0.67
CA GLN A 29 19.90 -5.36 -0.46
C GLN A 29 19.45 -4.11 -1.23
N LEU A 30 18.16 -3.79 -1.15
CA LEU A 30 17.58 -2.63 -1.83
C LEU A 30 17.85 -1.37 -1.02
N HIS A 31 18.14 -0.28 -1.71
CA HIS A 31 18.29 1.04 -1.11
C HIS A 31 17.11 1.92 -1.52
N ALA A 32 16.37 2.46 -0.54
CA ALA A 32 15.33 3.44 -0.81
C ALA A 32 15.90 4.85 -0.93
N ILE A 33 15.50 5.55 -1.98
CA ILE A 33 15.74 6.98 -2.16
C ILE A 33 14.38 7.66 -1.91
N ASN A 34 14.28 8.46 -0.84
CA ASN A 34 13.07 9.25 -0.60
C ASN A 34 13.10 10.53 -1.43
N ILE A 35 12.14 10.68 -2.32
CA ILE A 35 11.95 11.88 -3.14
C ILE A 35 10.57 12.44 -2.82
N ASP A 36 10.54 13.45 -1.97
CA ASP A 36 9.30 14.08 -1.54
C ASP A 36 8.56 14.65 -2.77
N ASN A 37 7.23 14.46 -2.79
CA ASN A 37 6.32 14.98 -3.82
C ASN A 37 6.59 14.53 -5.27
N LEU A 38 7.33 13.44 -5.49
CA LEU A 38 7.57 12.92 -6.84
C LEU A 38 6.29 12.37 -7.51
N PHE A 39 5.40 11.78 -6.73
CA PHE A 39 4.14 11.21 -7.20
C PHE A 39 2.94 11.93 -6.58
N PRO A 40 1.82 12.06 -7.32
CA PRO A 40 0.56 12.48 -6.72
C PRO A 40 0.08 11.43 -5.71
N ASP A 41 -0.79 11.84 -4.80
CA ASP A 41 -1.43 10.93 -3.85
C ASP A 41 -2.13 9.77 -4.59
N ILE A 42 -1.73 8.54 -4.28
CA ILE A 42 -2.28 7.35 -4.92
C ILE A 42 -3.54 6.91 -4.16
N THR A 43 -4.67 6.89 -4.85
CA THR A 43 -5.93 6.34 -4.32
C THR A 43 -6.12 4.90 -4.79
N ILE A 44 -6.29 3.97 -3.86
CA ILE A 44 -6.58 2.56 -4.16
C ILE A 44 -8.08 2.30 -3.96
N TYR A 45 -8.74 1.76 -4.98
CA TYR A 45 -10.16 1.39 -4.94
C TYR A 45 -10.35 -0.13 -4.78
N ILE A 46 -11.15 -0.54 -3.79
CA ILE A 46 -11.65 -1.90 -3.69
C ILE A 46 -12.96 -1.96 -4.46
N ASN A 47 -13.01 -2.78 -5.51
CA ASN A 47 -14.16 -2.88 -6.40
C ASN A 47 -14.90 -4.21 -6.18
N TYR A 48 -16.23 -4.15 -6.15
CA TYR A 48 -17.09 -5.33 -6.07
C TYR A 48 -18.38 -5.07 -6.86
N HIS A 49 -19.01 -6.15 -7.34
CA HIS A 49 -20.23 -6.05 -8.13
C HIS A 49 -21.42 -5.63 -7.24
N HIS A 50 -22.26 -4.72 -7.71
CA HIS A 50 -23.37 -4.18 -6.91
C HIS A 50 -24.34 -5.27 -6.40
N ALA A 51 -24.61 -6.30 -7.20
CA ALA A 51 -25.47 -7.42 -6.79
C ALA A 51 -24.90 -8.23 -5.61
N SER A 52 -23.59 -8.13 -5.34
CA SER A 52 -22.93 -8.79 -4.22
C SER A 52 -23.13 -8.04 -2.89
N SER A 53 -23.75 -6.86 -2.89
CA SER A 53 -24.05 -6.08 -1.68
C SER A 53 -24.96 -6.79 -0.68
N GLN A 54 -25.76 -7.76 -1.13
CA GLN A 54 -26.61 -8.58 -0.25
C GLN A 54 -25.85 -9.78 0.34
N ASN A 55 -24.61 -10.02 -0.07
CA ASN A 55 -23.78 -11.06 0.54
C ASN A 55 -23.26 -10.57 1.90
N HIS A 56 -23.77 -11.18 2.95
CA HIS A 56 -23.43 -10.83 4.33
C HIS A 56 -21.93 -10.93 4.60
N PHE A 57 -21.27 -12.00 4.15
CA PHE A 57 -19.82 -12.18 4.31
C PHE A 57 -19.02 -11.09 3.61
N LEU A 58 -19.39 -10.72 2.37
CA LEU A 58 -18.72 -9.65 1.65
C LEU A 58 -18.87 -8.31 2.38
N THR A 59 -20.06 -8.05 2.92
CA THR A 59 -20.35 -6.82 3.66
C THR A 59 -19.53 -6.73 4.95
N GLU A 60 -19.43 -7.83 5.69
CA GLU A 60 -18.57 -7.91 6.88
C GLU A 60 -17.10 -7.70 6.53
N LEU A 61 -16.60 -8.36 5.47
CA LEU A 61 -15.23 -8.19 5.00
C LEU A 61 -14.91 -6.73 4.64
N ILE A 62 -15.80 -6.07 3.88
CA ILE A 62 -15.65 -4.65 3.54
C ILE A 62 -15.62 -3.79 4.80
N THR A 63 -16.51 -4.07 5.76
CA THR A 63 -16.60 -3.32 7.02
C THR A 63 -15.31 -3.44 7.84
N ILE A 64 -14.73 -4.64 7.94
CA ILE A 64 -13.45 -4.87 8.62
C ILE A 64 -12.34 -4.06 7.93
N LEU A 65 -12.23 -4.16 6.61
CA LEU A 65 -11.22 -3.44 5.83
C LEU A 65 -11.35 -1.90 5.96
N MET A 66 -12.57 -1.39 6.07
CA MET A 66 -12.82 0.04 6.25
C MET A 66 -12.53 0.52 7.68
N ASN A 67 -12.83 -0.28 8.70
CA ASN A 67 -12.58 0.08 10.10
C ASN A 67 -11.09 0.09 10.45
N ASP A 68 -10.31 -0.88 9.95
CA ASP A 68 -8.85 -0.92 10.13
C ASP A 68 -8.17 0.31 9.48
N ARG A 69 -8.74 0.81 8.38
CA ARG A 69 -8.27 2.04 7.73
C ARG A 69 -8.44 3.25 8.65
N GLU A 70 -9.58 3.40 9.33
CA GLU A 70 -9.82 4.53 10.23
C GLU A 70 -8.91 4.48 11.47
N ALA A 71 -8.67 3.29 12.02
CA ALA A 71 -7.76 3.11 13.16
C ALA A 71 -6.29 3.40 12.80
N SER A 72 -5.90 3.18 11.54
CA SER A 72 -4.53 3.39 11.04
C SER A 72 -4.28 4.82 10.52
N ARG A 73 -5.27 5.72 10.55
CA ARG A 73 -5.07 7.11 10.12
C ARG A 73 -4.21 7.86 11.15
N PRO A 74 -3.14 8.55 10.72
CA PRO A 74 -2.38 9.42 11.60
C PRO A 74 -3.32 10.52 12.14
N LYS A 75 -3.48 10.57 13.47
CA LYS A 75 -4.17 11.66 14.14
C LYS A 75 -3.28 12.91 14.05
N PHE A 76 -3.57 13.79 13.10
CA PHE A 76 -2.97 15.12 13.08
C PHE A 76 -3.55 15.92 14.25
N ASN A 77 -2.91 15.81 15.42
CA ASN A 77 -3.14 16.71 16.54
C ASN A 77 -2.77 18.12 16.06
N HIS A 78 -3.78 18.94 15.79
CA HIS A 78 -3.57 20.38 15.67
C HIS A 78 -3.29 20.90 17.08
N SER A 79 -2.02 21.19 17.34
CA SER A 79 -1.62 22.04 18.45
C SER A 79 -1.89 23.48 18.01
N GLU A 80 -2.96 24.08 18.52
CA GLU A 80 -3.07 25.54 18.63
C GLU A 80 -2.19 26.06 19.77
#